data_AF-A0A1C5E3H2-F1
#
_entry.id   AF-A0A1C5E3H2-F1
#
_cell.length_a   1.000
_cell.length_b   1.000
_cell.length_c   1.000
_cell.angle_alpha   90.00
_cell.angle_beta   90.00
_cell.angle_gamma   90.00
#
_symmetry.space_group_name_H-M   'P 1'
#
loop_
_entity.id
_entity.type
_entity.pdbx_description
1 polymer ?
#
loop_
_entity_poly.entity_id
_entity_poly.type
_entity_poly.pdbx_seq_one_letter_code
_entity_poly.pdbx_strand_id
1 'polypeptide(L)'
;AALGPAAAHTARATFAASLFQAGGIEPVHEPVSVDADTAADAFTRSGASVACLCSSDTLYTEHAVPVAAALKSAGALRVFLAGRPGEHRETYLEAGVDEFVVAGGDAVAVLTSVLDRMGVA
;
A
#
# COMPACT_ATOMS: atom_id res chain seq x y z
N ALA A 1 3.47 -3.37 -2.04
CA ALA A 1 2.90 -4.01 -3.24
C ALA A 1 2.98 -3.04 -4.43
N ALA A 2 4.02 -3.19 -5.25
CA ALA A 2 4.19 -2.39 -6.45
C ALA A 2 3.47 -3.05 -7.64
N LEU A 3 2.70 -2.30 -8.42
CA LEU A 3 1.92 -2.85 -9.55
C LEU A 3 2.44 -2.36 -10.90
N GLY A 4 2.49 -3.27 -11.87
CA GLY A 4 2.94 -2.98 -13.23
C GLY A 4 4.46 -2.78 -13.36
N PRO A 5 4.94 -2.12 -14.43
CA PRO A 5 6.36 -1.93 -14.66
C PRO A 5 6.97 -0.87 -13.72
N ALA A 6 8.29 -0.92 -13.54
CA ALA A 6 9.05 0.03 -12.70
C ALA A 6 8.74 1.51 -13.00
N ALA A 7 8.57 1.86 -14.28
CA ALA A 7 8.21 3.22 -14.67
C ALA A 7 6.88 3.70 -14.07
N ALA A 8 5.94 2.80 -13.78
CA ALA A 8 4.65 3.13 -13.21
C ALA A 8 4.66 3.22 -11.67
N HIS A 9 5.44 2.36 -11.00
CA HIS A 9 5.38 2.25 -9.54
C HIS A 9 6.55 2.88 -8.79
N THR A 10 7.74 3.05 -9.39
CA THR A 10 8.95 3.45 -8.66
C THR A 10 8.77 4.76 -7.89
N ALA A 11 8.22 5.81 -8.52
CA ALA A 11 8.05 7.10 -7.84
C ALA A 11 7.18 7.01 -6.57
N ARG A 12 6.08 6.24 -6.62
CA ARG A 12 5.17 6.05 -5.48
C ARG A 12 5.70 5.06 -4.46
N ALA A 13 6.39 4.01 -4.90
CA ALA A 13 7.08 3.08 -4.03
C ALA A 13 8.16 3.80 -3.22
N THR A 14 8.99 4.63 -3.87
CA THR A 14 10.00 5.45 -3.18
C THR A 14 9.37 6.45 -2.22
N PHE A 15 8.30 7.16 -2.63
CA PHE A 15 7.59 8.08 -1.75
C PHE A 15 7.04 7.37 -0.49
N ALA A 16 6.35 6.24 -0.67
CA ALA A 16 5.79 5.48 0.44
C ALA A 16 6.89 4.91 1.34
N ALA A 17 7.97 4.37 0.77
CA ALA A 17 9.12 3.88 1.52
C ALA A 17 9.72 4.99 2.39
N SER A 18 10.02 6.16 1.82
CA SER A 18 10.57 7.28 2.57
C SER A 18 9.63 7.80 3.66
N LEU A 19 8.32 7.81 3.41
CA LEU A 19 7.31 8.17 4.42
C LEU A 19 7.37 7.22 5.62
N PHE A 20 7.29 5.91 5.39
CA PHE A 20 7.30 4.91 6.47
C PHE A 20 8.64 4.87 7.21
N GLN A 21 9.75 5.01 6.49
CA GLN A 21 11.09 5.11 7.08
C GLN A 21 11.23 6.33 7.99
N ALA A 22 10.58 7.46 7.66
CA ALA A 22 10.57 8.63 8.54
C ALA A 22 9.89 8.36 9.89
N GLY A 23 8.98 7.38 9.95
CA GLY A 23 8.37 6.87 11.19
C GLY A 23 9.09 5.68 11.81
N GLY A 24 10.28 5.30 11.31
CA GLY A 24 11.03 4.15 11.80
C GLY A 24 10.46 2.78 11.38
N ILE A 25 9.59 2.75 10.38
CA ILE A 25 8.99 1.52 9.84
C ILE A 25 9.78 1.09 8.61
N GLU A 26 10.32 -0.14 8.63
CA GLU A 26 11.10 -0.68 7.53
C GLU A 26 10.17 -1.16 6.38
N PRO A 27 10.29 -0.60 5.16
CA PRO A 27 9.49 -1.02 4.03
C PRO A 27 10.09 -2.27 3.37
N VAL A 28 9.29 -3.33 3.23
CA VAL A 28 9.67 -4.52 2.46
C VAL A 28 9.17 -4.38 1.02
N HIS A 29 10.10 -4.27 0.07
CA HIS A 29 9.78 -4.18 -1.36
C HIS A 29 10.36 -5.37 -2.14
N GLU A 30 9.84 -6.56 -1.83
CA GLU A 30 10.14 -7.78 -2.57
C GLU A 30 8.86 -8.60 -2.80
N PRO A 31 8.60 -9.08 -4.03
CA PRO A 31 9.35 -8.84 -5.27
C PRO A 31 9.16 -7.39 -5.79
N VAL A 32 9.93 -7.02 -6.83
CA VAL A 32 9.92 -5.67 -7.44
C VAL A 32 8.52 -5.23 -7.86
N SER A 33 7.68 -6.17 -8.31
CA SER A 33 6.29 -5.95 -8.70
C SER A 33 5.45 -7.19 -8.38
N VAL A 34 4.17 -6.98 -8.10
CA VAL A 34 3.16 -8.02 -7.88
C VAL A 34 1.91 -7.71 -8.69
N ASP A 35 1.08 -8.74 -8.86
CA ASP A 35 -0.28 -8.68 -9.37
C ASP A 35 -1.26 -9.26 -8.33
N ALA A 36 -2.52 -9.41 -8.70
CA ALA A 36 -3.56 -9.92 -7.79
C ALA A 36 -3.26 -11.34 -7.29
N ASP A 37 -2.68 -12.19 -8.14
CA ASP A 37 -2.44 -13.60 -7.84
C ASP A 37 -1.19 -13.79 -6.96
N THR A 38 -0.20 -12.89 -7.10
CA THR A 38 1.09 -12.99 -6.39
C THR A 38 1.19 -12.11 -5.15
N ALA A 39 0.29 -11.12 -4.97
CA ALA A 39 0.36 -10.17 -3.88
C ALA A 39 0.19 -10.80 -2.48
N ALA A 40 -0.74 -11.75 -2.34
CA ALA A 40 -0.99 -12.44 -1.07
C ALA A 40 0.23 -13.23 -0.58
N ASP A 41 0.87 -13.97 -1.49
CA ASP A 41 2.06 -14.77 -1.19
C ASP A 41 3.28 -13.88 -0.90
N ALA A 42 3.46 -12.80 -1.67
CA ALA A 42 4.51 -11.83 -1.40
C ALA A 42 4.34 -11.16 -0.03
N PHE A 43 3.10 -10.76 0.31
CA PHE A 43 2.78 -10.18 1.60
C PHE A 43 3.06 -11.15 2.75
N THR A 44 2.59 -12.39 2.65
CA THR A 44 2.81 -13.42 3.67
C THR A 44 4.30 -13.69 3.90
N ARG A 45 5.09 -13.81 2.81
CA ARG A 45 6.54 -14.04 2.90
C ARG A 45 7.30 -12.85 3.50
N SER A 46 6.80 -11.64 3.32
CA SER A 46 7.43 -10.43 3.87
C SER A 46 7.38 -10.37 5.40
N GLY A 47 6.43 -11.07 6.03
CA GLY A 47 6.18 -10.98 7.47
C GLY A 47 5.61 -9.63 7.92
N ALA A 48 5.28 -8.73 6.98
CA ALA A 48 4.68 -7.45 7.30
C ALA A 48 3.22 -7.62 7.77
N SER A 49 2.77 -6.72 8.63
CA SER A 49 1.38 -6.65 9.08
C SER A 49 0.54 -5.66 8.27
N VAL A 50 1.20 -4.78 7.53
CA VAL A 50 0.62 -3.67 6.77
C VAL A 50 1.17 -3.68 5.35
N ALA A 51 0.33 -3.35 4.37
CA ALA A 51 0.72 -3.25 2.97
C ALA A 51 0.45 -1.85 2.41
N CYS A 52 1.25 -1.42 1.43
CA CYS A 52 1.01 -0.20 0.65
C CYS A 52 1.03 -0.51 -0.85
N LEU A 53 -0.05 -0.16 -1.54
CA LEU A 53 -0.20 -0.22 -3.00
C LEU A 53 0.52 0.96 -3.63
N CYS A 54 1.38 0.68 -4.60
CA CYS A 54 2.18 1.67 -5.30
C CYS A 54 2.14 1.40 -6.81
N SER A 55 1.47 2.25 -7.57
CA SER A 55 1.42 2.18 -9.05
C SER A 55 0.94 3.50 -9.63
N SER A 56 0.78 3.63 -10.94
CA SER A 56 0.18 4.81 -11.58
C SER A 56 -1.35 4.85 -11.39
N ASP A 57 -1.96 6.03 -11.59
CA ASP A 57 -3.43 6.17 -11.45
C ASP A 57 -4.18 5.29 -12.43
N THR A 58 -3.66 5.18 -13.66
CA THR A 58 -4.19 4.30 -14.71
C THR A 58 -4.16 2.82 -14.31
N LEU A 59 -3.10 2.35 -13.64
CA LEU A 59 -3.01 0.95 -13.25
C LEU A 59 -3.83 0.66 -11.98
N TYR A 60 -4.14 1.66 -11.16
CA TYR A 60 -5.03 1.45 -10.02
C TYR A 60 -6.45 1.10 -10.45
N THR A 61 -6.97 1.71 -11.52
CA THR A 61 -8.33 1.40 -11.99
C THR A 61 -8.49 -0.04 -12.44
N GLU A 62 -7.41 -0.68 -12.87
CA GLU A 62 -7.41 -2.07 -13.34
C GLU A 62 -7.04 -3.06 -12.24
N HIS A 63 -6.07 -2.71 -11.39
CA HIS A 63 -5.43 -3.68 -10.49
C HIS A 63 -5.59 -3.39 -9.00
N ALA A 64 -5.96 -2.17 -8.57
CA ALA A 64 -5.98 -1.85 -7.14
C ALA A 64 -7.00 -2.68 -6.37
N VAL A 65 -8.20 -2.87 -6.93
CA VAL A 65 -9.30 -3.62 -6.30
C VAL A 65 -8.91 -5.08 -6.04
N PRO A 66 -8.54 -5.88 -7.05
CA PRO A 66 -8.23 -7.29 -6.82
C PRO A 66 -6.98 -7.48 -5.94
N VAL A 67 -5.99 -6.59 -6.04
CA VAL A 67 -4.80 -6.67 -5.18
C VAL A 67 -5.11 -6.30 -3.73
N ALA A 68 -5.89 -5.25 -3.48
CA ALA A 68 -6.30 -4.87 -2.13
C ALA A 68 -7.07 -6.01 -1.45
N ALA A 69 -8.00 -6.64 -2.17
CA ALA A 69 -8.76 -7.78 -1.68
C ALA A 69 -7.85 -8.99 -1.37
N ALA A 70 -6.87 -9.27 -2.23
CA ALA A 70 -5.89 -10.34 -2.00
C ALA A 70 -5.05 -10.08 -0.74
N LEU A 71 -4.57 -8.85 -0.54
CA LEU A 71 -3.81 -8.45 0.65
C LEU A 71 -4.64 -8.57 1.94
N LYS A 72 -5.90 -8.11 1.91
CA LYS A 72 -6.81 -8.28 3.05
C LYS A 72 -7.09 -9.74 3.36
N SER A 73 -7.31 -10.56 2.33
CA SER A 73 -7.52 -12.00 2.48
C SER A 73 -6.28 -12.72 3.04
N ALA A 74 -5.08 -12.22 2.75
CA ALA A 74 -3.82 -12.69 3.32
C ALA A 74 -3.58 -12.22 4.77
N GLY A 75 -4.49 -11.43 5.35
CA GLY A 75 -4.42 -10.99 6.74
C GLY A 75 -3.78 -9.63 6.96
N ALA A 76 -3.66 -8.79 5.92
CA ALA A 76 -3.16 -7.42 6.09
C ALA A 76 -4.06 -6.63 7.06
N LEU A 77 -3.49 -6.17 8.18
CA LEU A 77 -4.19 -5.36 9.17
C LEU A 77 -4.64 -4.03 8.58
N ARG A 78 -3.79 -3.46 7.70
CA ARG A 78 -4.04 -2.20 7.01
C ARG A 78 -3.47 -2.27 5.59
N VAL A 79 -4.20 -1.76 4.62
CA VAL A 79 -3.80 -1.60 3.23
C VAL A 79 -3.89 -0.12 2.89
N PHE A 80 -2.74 0.47 2.58
CA PHE A 80 -2.62 1.84 2.10
C PHE A 80 -2.57 1.88 0.58
N LEU A 81 -2.97 3.01 -0.01
CA LEU A 81 -2.74 3.31 -1.42
C LEU A 81 -1.97 4.61 -1.57
N ALA A 82 -0.82 4.56 -2.24
CA ALA A 82 0.00 5.73 -2.53
C ALA A 82 -0.54 6.48 -3.75
N GLY A 83 -1.30 7.54 -3.50
CA GLY A 83 -1.95 8.32 -4.55
C GLY A 83 -3.32 8.86 -4.14
N ARG A 84 -3.88 9.74 -4.98
CA ARG A 84 -5.22 10.28 -4.76
C ARG A 84 -6.25 9.33 -5.39
N PRO A 85 -7.29 8.92 -4.67
CA PRO A 85 -8.28 7.99 -5.21
C PRO A 85 -9.17 8.57 -6.31
N GLY A 86 -9.33 9.91 -6.35
CA GLY A 86 -10.27 10.56 -7.26
C GLY A 86 -11.70 10.03 -7.08
N GLU A 87 -12.36 9.76 -8.19
CA GLU A 87 -13.73 9.22 -8.24
C GLU A 87 -13.81 7.76 -7.77
N HIS A 88 -12.69 7.02 -7.74
CA HIS A 88 -12.63 5.61 -7.36
C HIS A 88 -12.49 5.38 -5.85
N ARG A 89 -12.63 6.44 -5.04
CA ARG A 89 -12.44 6.37 -3.58
C ARG A 89 -13.30 5.29 -2.95
N GLU A 90 -14.59 5.30 -3.22
CA GLU A 90 -15.54 4.36 -2.63
C GLU A 90 -15.19 2.92 -3.03
N THR A 91 -14.93 2.69 -4.31
CA THR A 91 -14.50 1.39 -4.85
C THR A 91 -13.24 0.86 -4.17
N TYR A 92 -12.23 1.70 -3.95
CA TYR A 92 -11.01 1.28 -3.28
C TYR A 92 -11.23 0.98 -1.80
N LEU A 93 -12.07 1.77 -1.11
CA LEU A 93 -12.44 1.51 0.29
C LEU A 93 -13.19 0.18 0.44
N GLU A 94 -14.15 -0.10 -0.44
CA GLU A 94 -14.90 -1.37 -0.47
C GLU A 94 -14.00 -2.57 -0.77
N ALA A 95 -12.98 -2.38 -1.61
CA ALA A 95 -11.98 -3.40 -1.91
C ALA A 95 -10.99 -3.66 -0.76
N GLY A 96 -11.06 -2.85 0.31
CA GLY A 96 -10.23 -3.01 1.49
C GLY A 96 -9.00 -2.12 1.54
N VAL A 97 -8.90 -1.05 0.74
CA VAL A 97 -7.95 0.03 1.01
C VAL A 97 -8.47 0.82 2.21
N ASP A 98 -7.72 0.88 3.30
CA ASP A 98 -8.15 1.61 4.49
C ASP A 98 -7.86 3.11 4.38
N GLU A 99 -6.76 3.47 3.72
CA GLU A 99 -6.24 4.83 3.76
C GLU A 99 -5.36 5.19 2.55
N PHE A 100 -5.30 6.49 2.22
CA PHE A 100 -4.59 7.00 1.06
C PHE A 100 -3.44 7.88 1.50
N VAL A 101 -2.22 7.55 1.07
CA VAL A 101 -1.02 8.35 1.35
C VAL A 101 -0.70 9.24 0.15
N VAL A 102 -0.63 10.55 0.38
CA VAL A 102 -0.45 11.56 -0.66
C VAL A 102 0.60 12.58 -0.26
N ALA A 103 1.35 13.09 -1.24
CA ALA A 103 2.24 14.21 -1.01
C ALA A 103 1.44 15.44 -0.54
N GLY A 104 1.91 16.07 0.53
CA GLY A 104 1.21 17.16 1.22
C GLY A 104 0.07 16.73 2.14
N GLY A 105 -0.09 15.42 2.41
CA GLY A 105 -0.98 14.90 3.45
C GLY A 105 -0.39 15.00 4.86
N ASP A 106 -1.18 14.61 5.86
CA ASP A 106 -0.74 14.55 7.25
C ASP A 106 0.06 13.27 7.50
N ALA A 107 1.39 13.37 7.31
CA ALA A 107 2.31 12.27 7.54
C ALA A 107 2.30 11.80 9.00
N VAL A 108 2.12 12.71 9.96
CA VAL A 108 2.14 12.35 11.39
C VAL A 108 0.93 11.50 11.72
N ALA A 109 -0.27 11.89 11.28
CA ALA A 109 -1.48 11.11 11.50
C ALA A 109 -1.38 9.69 10.91
N VAL A 110 -0.86 9.55 9.68
CA VAL A 110 -0.65 8.25 9.03
C VAL A 110 0.32 7.39 9.84
N LEU A 111 1.48 7.94 10.21
CA LEU A 111 2.52 7.18 10.92
C LEU A 111 2.08 6.77 12.32
N THR A 112 1.43 7.67 13.06
CA THR A 112 0.83 7.35 14.36
C THR A 112 -0.19 6.21 14.23
N SER A 113 -1.08 6.29 13.23
CA SER A 113 -2.08 5.24 13.01
C SER A 113 -1.46 3.87 12.73
N VAL A 114 -0.35 3.83 11.98
CA VAL A 114 0.37 2.57 11.70
C VAL A 114 1.06 2.04 12.95
N LEU A 115 1.80 2.88 13.68
CA LEU A 115 2.54 2.48 14.87
C LEU A 115 1.61 1.96 15.99
N ASP A 116 0.48 2.63 16.21
CA ASP A 116 -0.56 2.18 17.15
C ASP A 116 -1.05 0.78 16.79
N ARG A 117 -1.22 0.50 15.49
CA ARG A 117 -1.71 -0.79 15.02
C ARG A 117 -0.67 -1.89 15.07
N MET A 118 0.61 -1.53 14.98
CA MET A 118 1.74 -2.43 15.20
C MET A 118 1.98 -2.72 16.69
N GLY A 119 1.31 -2.01 17.60
CA GLY A 119 1.41 -2.22 19.05
C GLY A 119 2.68 -1.67 19.67
N VAL A 120 3.29 -0.66 19.06
CA VAL A 120 4.59 -0.06 19.47
C VAL A 120 4.40 1.14 20.43
N ALA A 121 3.21 1.28 21.03
CA ALA A 121 2.86 2.40 21.92
C ALA A 121 3.42 2.24 23.35
#